data_AF-A0A7C9HXH5-F1
#
_entry.id   AF-A0A7C9HXH5-F1
#
_cell.length_a   1.000
_cell.length_b   1.000
_cell.length_c   1.000
_cell.angle_alpha   90.00
_cell.angle_beta   90.00
_cell.angle_gamma   90.00
#
_symmetry.space_group_name_H-M   'P 1'
#
loop_
_entity.id
_entity.type
_entity.pdbx_description
1 polymer ?
#
loop_
_entity_poly.entity_id
_entity_poly.type
_entity_poly.pdbx_seq_one_letter_code
_entity_poly.pdbx_strand_id
1 'polypeptide(L)'
;MNSNLDRIDGVMAWVPVPVPSAAQKEAVVRVVLTYLRVCSRVTPGQVAQIQGLSGQDWQAQLGYQERWIGLFKLGWADGDGLNVAGRDRAGMDVSWPAVQSRCTFSTPTAPWL
;
A
#
# COMPACT_ATOMS: atom_id res chain seq x y z
N MET A 1 -9.58 -17.18 23.59
CA MET A 1 -9.78 -16.19 22.52
C MET A 1 -8.57 -15.27 22.57
N ASN A 2 -7.58 -15.49 21.68
CA ASN A 2 -6.33 -14.72 21.67
C ASN A 2 -6.53 -13.47 20.81
N SER A 3 -6.54 -12.31 21.46
CA SER A 3 -6.67 -11.01 20.83
C SER A 3 -5.41 -10.70 20.01
N ASN A 4 -5.40 -11.03 18.71
CA ASN A 4 -4.38 -10.66 17.72
C ASN A 4 -4.44 -9.14 17.41
N LEU A 5 -4.22 -8.27 18.40
CA LEU A 5 -4.44 -6.82 18.21
C LEU A 5 -3.24 -6.03 17.68
N ASP A 6 -1.99 -6.54 17.62
CA ASP A 6 -0.83 -5.66 17.40
C ASP A 6 0.09 -6.03 16.22
N ARG A 7 -0.46 -6.50 15.11
CA ARG A 7 0.38 -6.80 13.93
C ARG A 7 -0.21 -6.28 12.63
N ILE A 8 0.38 -5.21 12.11
CA ILE A 8 0.09 -4.72 10.76
C ILE A 8 0.70 -5.70 9.75
N ASP A 9 -0.14 -6.33 8.95
CA ASP A 9 0.20 -7.25 7.87
C ASP A 9 -0.38 -6.84 6.52
N GLY A 10 -1.03 -5.68 6.48
CA GLY A 10 -1.47 -5.05 5.25
C GLY A 10 -1.67 -3.55 5.40
N VAL A 11 -1.64 -2.85 4.26
CA VAL A 11 -1.91 -1.41 4.14
C VAL A 11 -2.80 -1.19 2.94
N MET A 12 -3.82 -0.35 3.11
CA MET A 12 -4.62 0.19 2.01
C MET A 12 -4.49 1.71 2.01
N ALA A 13 -4.07 2.26 0.89
CA ALA A 13 -3.97 3.70 0.66
C ALA A 13 -4.81 4.08 -0.55
N TRP A 14 -5.62 5.12 -0.42
CA TRP A 14 -6.57 5.51 -1.46
C TRP A 14 -6.74 7.04 -1.49
N VAL A 15 -7.24 7.54 -2.61
CA VAL A 15 -7.64 8.94 -2.78
C VAL A 15 -9.13 9.04 -3.07
N PRO A 16 -9.79 10.13 -2.66
CA PRO A 16 -11.25 10.25 -2.76
C PRO A 16 -11.76 10.47 -4.19
N VAL A 17 -10.90 10.45 -5.19
CA VAL A 17 -11.25 10.67 -6.60
C VAL A 17 -11.20 9.35 -7.38
N PRO A 18 -12.12 9.14 -8.33
CA PRO A 18 -12.13 7.92 -9.14
C PRO A 18 -10.98 7.90 -10.16
N VAL A 19 -10.56 9.04 -10.69
CA VAL A 19 -9.42 9.09 -11.62
C VAL A 19 -8.31 9.93 -10.98
N PRO A 20 -7.29 9.29 -10.40
CA PRO A 20 -6.23 9.99 -9.68
C PRO A 20 -5.21 10.54 -10.68
N SER A 21 -4.68 11.73 -10.38
CA SER A 21 -3.54 12.28 -11.11
C SER A 21 -2.28 11.43 -10.90
N ALA A 22 -1.28 11.61 -11.77
CA ALA A 22 0.03 10.95 -11.61
C ALA A 22 0.65 11.22 -10.22
N ALA A 23 0.53 12.46 -9.72
CA ALA A 23 1.02 12.83 -8.39
C ALA A 23 0.27 12.10 -7.26
N GLN A 24 -1.03 11.86 -7.42
CA GLN A 24 -1.83 11.09 -6.45
C GLN A 24 -1.46 9.61 -6.47
N LYS A 25 -1.23 9.01 -7.65
CA LYS A 25 -0.72 7.64 -7.78
C LYS A 25 0.64 7.49 -7.10
N GLU A 26 1.55 8.43 -7.33
CA GLU A 26 2.85 8.45 -6.67
C GLU A 26 2.72 8.57 -5.15
N ALA A 27 1.84 9.43 -4.65
CA ALA A 27 1.60 9.58 -3.22
C ALA A 27 1.07 8.29 -2.58
N VAL A 28 0.10 7.63 -3.21
CA VAL A 28 -0.44 6.33 -2.75
C VAL A 28 0.66 5.27 -2.67
N VAL A 29 1.44 5.12 -3.75
CA VAL A 29 2.57 4.17 -3.80
C VAL A 29 3.61 4.50 -2.73
N ARG A 30 3.90 5.78 -2.50
CA ARG A 30 4.84 6.23 -1.46
C ARG A 30 4.35 5.89 -0.05
N VAL A 31 3.06 6.01 0.23
CA VAL A 31 2.48 5.59 1.51
C VAL A 31 2.66 4.08 1.71
N VAL A 32 2.31 3.28 0.70
CA VAL A 32 2.49 1.82 0.74
C VAL A 32 3.95 1.45 1.00
N LEU A 33 4.89 2.04 0.27
CA LEU A 33 6.32 1.81 0.45
C LEU A 33 6.83 2.24 1.83
N THR A 34 6.29 3.32 2.38
CA THR A 34 6.66 3.79 3.73
C THR A 34 6.31 2.74 4.78
N TYR A 35 5.11 2.18 4.72
CA TYR A 35 4.71 1.10 5.62
C TYR A 35 5.48 -0.19 5.37
N LEU A 36 5.71 -0.59 4.11
CA LEU A 36 6.50 -1.79 3.82
C LEU A 36 7.92 -1.71 4.36
N ARG A 37 8.56 -0.53 4.32
CA ARG A 37 9.91 -0.31 4.89
C ARG A 37 9.93 -0.46 6.40
N VAL A 38 8.89 0.03 7.08
CA VAL A 38 8.81 0.02 8.56
C VAL A 38 8.29 -1.31 9.09
N CYS A 39 7.39 -1.97 8.37
CA CYS A 39 6.65 -3.14 8.84
C CYS A 39 7.07 -4.46 8.18
N SER A 40 7.89 -4.47 7.12
CA SER A 40 8.27 -5.71 6.42
C SER A 40 9.68 -5.68 5.81
N ARG A 41 10.21 -6.81 5.32
CA ARG A 41 11.54 -6.93 4.65
C ARG A 41 11.34 -6.73 3.16
N VAL A 42 11.28 -5.48 2.73
CA VAL A 42 11.28 -5.15 1.30
C VAL A 42 12.72 -5.00 0.80
N THR A 43 13.08 -5.69 -0.27
CA THR A 43 14.39 -5.52 -0.92
C THR A 43 14.39 -4.32 -1.87
N PRO A 44 15.55 -3.76 -2.24
CA PRO A 44 15.62 -2.66 -3.22
C PRO A 44 14.94 -2.99 -4.56
N GLY A 45 15.07 -4.24 -5.03
CA GLY A 45 14.39 -4.70 -6.25
C GLY A 45 12.86 -4.71 -6.11
N GLN A 46 12.34 -5.12 -4.96
CA GLN A 46 10.89 -5.06 -4.69
C GLN A 46 10.42 -3.61 -4.58
N VAL A 47 11.19 -2.72 -3.92
CA VAL A 47 10.89 -1.28 -3.87
C VAL A 47 10.79 -0.69 -5.28
N ALA A 48 11.73 -1.00 -6.17
CA ALA A 48 11.72 -0.49 -7.54
C ALA A 48 10.51 -0.98 -8.34
N GLN A 49 10.14 -2.26 -8.20
CA GLN A 49 8.95 -2.81 -8.87
C GLN A 49 7.66 -2.15 -8.36
N ILE A 50 7.53 -1.95 -7.05
CA ILE A 50 6.38 -1.30 -6.43
C ILE A 50 6.32 0.18 -6.84
N GLN A 51 7.45 0.87 -6.80
CA GLN A 51 7.54 2.27 -7.25
C GLN A 51 7.13 2.42 -8.72
N GLY A 52 7.49 1.46 -9.57
CA GLY A 52 7.10 1.45 -10.98
C GLY A 52 5.59 1.40 -11.23
N LEU A 53 4.79 0.96 -10.25
CA LEU A 53 3.34 0.95 -10.37
C LEU A 53 2.75 2.36 -10.50
N SER A 54 3.38 3.40 -9.93
CA SER A 54 2.85 4.76 -10.05
C SER A 54 2.88 5.30 -11.49
N GLY A 55 3.75 4.74 -12.33
CA GLY A 55 3.86 5.08 -13.75
C GLY A 55 3.08 4.15 -14.69
N GLN A 56 2.43 3.11 -14.16
CA GLN A 56 1.58 2.23 -14.95
C GLN A 56 0.21 2.86 -15.19
N ASP A 57 -0.41 2.48 -16.29
CA ASP A 57 -1.80 2.77 -16.51
C ASP A 57 -2.67 1.85 -15.62
N TRP A 58 -3.31 2.45 -14.63
CA TRP A 58 -4.19 1.75 -13.70
C TRP A 58 -5.57 1.45 -14.33
N GLN A 59 -5.81 1.93 -15.54
CA GLN A 59 -7.00 1.62 -16.35
C GLN A 59 -6.75 0.53 -17.40
N ALA A 60 -5.50 0.06 -17.56
CA ALA A 60 -5.12 -0.88 -18.63
C ALA A 60 -5.92 -2.19 -18.64
N GLN A 61 -6.51 -2.56 -17.50
CA GLN A 61 -7.49 -3.62 -17.35
C GLN A 61 -8.61 -3.06 -16.48
N LEU A 62 -9.85 -3.03 -16.99
CA LEU A 62 -11.01 -2.54 -16.26
C LEU A 62 -11.12 -3.27 -14.91
N GLY A 63 -11.28 -2.50 -13.83
CA GLY A 63 -11.48 -3.04 -12.48
C GLY A 63 -10.19 -3.20 -11.67
N TYR A 64 -10.27 -4.07 -10.65
CA TYR A 64 -9.19 -4.29 -9.70
C TYR A 64 -8.08 -5.15 -10.30
N GLN A 65 -6.84 -4.68 -10.20
CA GLN A 65 -5.66 -5.38 -10.66
C GLN A 65 -4.91 -5.95 -9.47
N GLU A 66 -4.31 -7.13 -9.64
CA GLU A 66 -3.50 -7.78 -8.62
C GLU A 66 -2.15 -8.24 -9.17
N ARG A 67 -1.11 -8.19 -8.32
CA ARG A 67 0.20 -8.76 -8.62
C ARG A 67 0.92 -9.21 -7.36
N TRP A 68 1.63 -10.32 -7.47
CA TRP A 68 2.58 -10.76 -6.46
C TRP A 68 3.98 -10.22 -6.73
N ILE A 69 4.62 -9.66 -5.71
CA ILE A 69 6.04 -9.25 -5.72
C ILE A 69 6.76 -9.96 -4.57
N GLY A 70 7.27 -11.15 -4.85
CA GLY A 70 7.76 -12.05 -3.81
C GLY A 70 6.60 -12.48 -2.90
N LEU A 71 6.65 -12.09 -1.63
CA LEU A 71 5.62 -12.44 -0.63
C LEU A 71 4.59 -11.34 -0.42
N PHE A 72 4.69 -10.23 -1.15
CA PHE A 72 3.71 -9.15 -1.13
C PHE A 72 2.63 -9.44 -2.17
N LYS A 73 1.37 -9.52 -1.73
CA LYS A 73 0.22 -9.44 -2.63
C LYS A 73 -0.19 -7.98 -2.73
N LEU A 74 -0.08 -7.41 -3.91
CA LEU A 74 -0.48 -6.04 -4.20
C LEU A 74 -1.77 -6.06 -5.00
N GLY A 75 -2.62 -5.09 -4.75
CA GLY A 75 -3.65 -4.74 -5.71
C GLY A 75 -3.83 -3.24 -5.83
N TRP A 76 -4.34 -2.80 -6.97
CA TRP A 76 -4.58 -1.41 -7.28
C TRP A 76 -5.71 -1.26 -8.28
N ALA A 77 -6.33 -0.09 -8.25
CA ALA A 77 -7.39 0.28 -9.18
C ALA A 77 -7.50 1.79 -9.29
N ASP A 78 -7.97 2.24 -10.45
CA ASP A 78 -8.68 3.50 -10.58
C ASP A 78 -10.20 3.23 -10.52
N GLY A 79 -10.99 4.26 -10.19
CA GLY A 79 -12.44 4.30 -10.34
C GLY A 79 -13.16 3.27 -9.48
N ASP A 80 -13.93 2.43 -10.16
CA ASP A 80 -14.86 1.46 -9.58
C ASP A 80 -14.17 0.18 -9.06
N GLY A 81 -12.84 0.07 -9.22
CA GLY A 81 -12.11 -1.13 -8.83
C GLY A 81 -11.76 -1.22 -7.34
N LEU A 82 -11.77 -0.11 -6.58
CA LEU A 82 -11.56 -0.13 -5.13
C LEU A 82 -12.79 0.42 -4.40
N ASN A 83 -13.61 -0.47 -3.83
CA ASN A 83 -14.75 -0.03 -3.03
C ASN A 83 -14.36 0.15 -1.55
N VAL A 84 -14.32 1.40 -1.10
CA VAL A 84 -13.99 1.76 0.28
C VAL A 84 -15.18 2.45 0.93
N ALA A 85 -15.73 1.81 1.97
CA ALA A 85 -16.91 2.29 2.69
C ALA A 85 -18.11 2.58 1.76
N GLY A 86 -18.34 1.69 0.78
CA GLY A 86 -19.45 1.81 -0.18
C GLY A 86 -19.23 2.87 -1.26
N ARG A 87 -17.99 3.35 -1.44
CA ARG A 87 -17.65 4.35 -2.46
C ARG A 87 -16.48 3.90 -3.29
N ASP A 88 -16.56 4.17 -4.58
CA ASP A 88 -15.51 3.87 -5.54
C ASP A 88 -14.36 4.86 -5.41
N ARG A 89 -13.15 4.32 -5.26
CA ARG A 89 -11.92 5.04 -5.00
C ARG A 89 -10.82 4.53 -5.91
N ALA A 90 -9.88 5.41 -6.21
CA ALA A 90 -8.61 4.97 -6.72
C ALA A 90 -7.64 4.73 -5.57
N GLY A 91 -6.88 3.64 -5.62
CA GLY A 91 -5.97 3.30 -4.56
C GLY A 91 -5.22 2.01 -4.79
N MET A 92 -4.48 1.64 -3.76
CA MET A 92 -3.61 0.48 -3.74
C MET A 92 -3.67 -0.15 -2.36
N ASP A 93 -3.71 -1.47 -2.33
CA ASP A 93 -3.47 -2.24 -1.14
C ASP A 93 -2.29 -3.18 -1.31
N VAL A 94 -1.71 -3.53 -0.18
CA VAL A 94 -0.70 -4.57 -0.08
C VAL A 94 -0.96 -5.40 1.17
N SER A 95 -0.78 -6.70 1.06
CA SER A 95 -0.78 -7.63 2.19
C SER A 95 0.45 -8.53 2.13
N TRP A 96 0.90 -9.00 3.29
CA TRP A 96 2.03 -9.91 3.43
C TRP A 96 1.80 -10.94 4.53
N PRO A 97 2.52 -12.08 4.52
CA PRO A 97 2.41 -13.05 5.58
C PRO A 97 2.73 -12.40 6.90
N ALA A 98 1.79 -12.50 7.83
CA ALA A 98 1.89 -11.82 9.09
C ALA A 98 3.20 -12.20 9.83
N VAL A 99 3.73 -13.41 9.66
CA VAL A 99 5.04 -13.84 10.23
C VAL A 99 6.23 -12.94 9.85
N GLN A 100 6.08 -12.08 8.84
CA GLN A 100 7.08 -11.11 8.40
C GLN A 100 6.88 -9.69 8.95
N SER A 101 5.73 -9.44 9.57
CA SER A 101 5.38 -8.15 10.15
C SER A 101 6.27 -7.82 11.34
N ARG A 102 6.89 -6.64 11.30
CA ARG A 102 7.79 -6.13 12.34
C ARG A 102 7.83 -4.60 12.41
N CYS A 103 6.66 -3.97 12.53
CA CYS A 103 6.58 -2.51 12.54
C CYS A 103 7.46 -1.86 13.60
N THR A 104 8.42 -1.05 13.18
CA THR A 104 9.25 -0.22 14.05
C THR A 104 8.94 1.25 13.82
N PHE A 105 7.82 1.72 14.37
CA PHE A 105 7.52 3.15 14.38
C PHE A 105 8.37 3.80 15.48
N SER A 106 9.33 4.63 15.11
CA SER A 106 10.06 5.43 16.09
C SER A 106 9.12 6.49 16.65
N THR A 107 8.85 6.46 17.95
CA THR A 107 8.26 7.60 18.66
C THR A 107 9.20 8.79 18.47
N PRO A 108 8.72 9.98 18.05
CA PRO A 108 9.55 11.16 18.04
C PRO A 108 9.98 11.42 19.48
N THR A 109 11.23 11.14 19.83
CA THR A 109 11.83 11.66 21.06
C THR A 109 11.92 13.17 20.88
N ALA A 110 10.96 13.92 21.42
CA ALA A 110 11.06 15.37 21.51
C ALA A 110 12.33 15.71 22.33
N PRO A 111 13.33 16.40 21.76
CA PRO A 111 14.56 16.71 22.48
C PRO A 111 14.50 18.10 23.15
N TRP A 112 13.34 18.53 23.65
CA TRP A 112 13.20 19.87 24.26
C TRP A 112 12.32 19.82 25.53
N LEU A 113 12.96 19.53 26.66
CA LEU A 113 12.62 20.02 27.99
C LEU A 113 13.91 20.46 28.68
#